data_AF-G3ML04-F1
#
_entry.id   AF-G3ML04-F1
#
_cell.length_a   1.000
_cell.length_b   1.000
_cell.length_c   1.000
_cell.angle_alpha   90.00
_cell.angle_beta   90.00
_cell.angle_gamma   90.00
#
_symmetry.space_group_name_H-M   'P 1'
#
loop_
_entity.id
_entity.type
_entity.pdbx_description
1 polymer ?
#
loop_
_entity_poly.entity_id
_entity_poly.type
_entity_poly.pdbx_seq_one_letter_code
_entity_poly.pdbx_strand_id
1 'polypeptide(L)'
;MASAACPSCGASAVIDESGDGISQVCTACGVVVDSAALCVAQGINSEGLSYVPSAETATLSMVRTKSKRGTHYHCHLSSNRLRCNDWIKKEGAKFGMDPVMREQACNFFNKHVGQMPLTQQLAFAAACCYQVLRDSNQSVLLHTLTSSAQCSSTHLCQALRMVRETTGVEVGHARVEELLPEVAQSLEAKERKEVISRATALLKPLRLCWFLEGRSPHCVAPALIFTAWKSLDISTRVRTSYPAFCQRHSLPNTKPDCRTVCGLNKVLIQLAAQIPWLKGKKLSKKNASVYVPDVIRYAASLAIDGTKEADDSSDQQTATDVSVAIFRTFRKGRKGPSVPLQQDTDSPSKDSEDGDADISDSEIDNYIRTEREVRAVEKFLESHK
;
A
#
# COMPACT_ATOMS: atom_id res chain seq x y z
N MET A 1 48.07 8.13 8.84
CA MET A 1 48.72 9.01 7.84
C MET A 1 50.21 8.94 8.10
N ALA A 2 50.97 8.31 7.21
CA ALA A 2 52.41 8.17 7.37
C ALA A 2 53.06 9.53 7.08
N SER A 3 53.85 10.04 8.03
CA SER A 3 54.69 11.23 7.83
C SER A 3 55.69 10.92 6.73
N ALA A 4 55.47 11.47 5.53
CA ALA A 4 56.40 11.32 4.42
C ALA A 4 57.65 12.15 4.72
N ALA A 5 58.77 11.48 4.97
CA ALA A 5 60.06 12.16 5.06
C ALA A 5 60.43 12.75 3.70
N CYS A 6 61.03 13.95 3.70
CA CYS A 6 61.48 14.57 2.45
C CYS A 6 62.54 13.69 1.76
N PRO A 7 62.38 13.35 0.47
CA PRO A 7 63.33 12.48 -0.24
C PRO A 7 64.73 13.11 -0.38
N SER A 8 64.84 14.45 -0.31
CA SER A 8 66.11 15.15 -0.53
C SER A 8 66.91 15.38 0.74
N CYS A 9 66.27 15.67 1.89
CA CYS A 9 66.97 15.96 3.14
C CYS A 9 66.67 14.98 4.28
N GLY A 10 65.75 14.04 4.08
CA GLY A 10 65.33 13.06 5.09
C GLY A 10 64.53 13.64 6.26
N ALA A 11 64.33 14.96 6.32
CA ALA A 11 63.60 15.61 7.39
C ALA A 11 62.10 15.33 7.27
N SER A 12 61.45 15.05 8.40
CA SER A 12 59.99 14.87 8.53
C SER A 12 59.27 16.22 8.67
N ALA A 13 59.68 17.21 7.89
CA ALA A 13 59.21 18.60 7.96
C ALA A 13 58.55 19.03 6.64
N VAL A 14 57.73 18.15 6.06
CA VAL A 14 56.90 18.44 4.88
C VAL A 14 55.57 19.00 5.36
N ILE A 15 55.20 20.20 4.89
CA ILE A 15 53.93 20.86 5.21
C ILE A 15 53.07 20.97 3.95
N ASP A 16 51.76 20.85 4.13
CA ASP A 16 50.77 20.92 3.04
C ASP A 16 50.44 22.36 2.62
N GLU A 17 50.84 23.34 3.43
CA GLU A 17 50.46 24.75 3.27
C GLU A 17 51.65 25.59 2.83
N SER A 18 52.01 25.49 1.56
CA SER A 18 52.72 26.56 0.88
C SER A 18 51.75 27.72 0.63
N GLY A 19 52.23 28.97 0.51
CA GLY A 19 51.39 30.16 0.26
C GLY A 19 50.44 30.08 -0.95
N ASP A 20 50.62 29.07 -1.81
CA ASP A 20 49.80 28.79 -2.99
C ASP A 20 48.69 27.72 -2.75
N GLY A 21 48.60 27.16 -1.53
CA GLY A 21 47.49 26.30 -1.05
C GLY A 21 47.35 24.91 -1.70
N ILE A 22 48.26 24.51 -2.59
CA ILE A 22 48.11 23.29 -3.42
C ILE A 22 49.37 22.39 -3.37
N SER A 23 50.54 22.92 -2.98
CA SER A 23 51.81 22.20 -3.05
C SER A 23 52.35 21.83 -1.67
N GLN A 24 52.79 20.58 -1.52
CA GLN A 24 53.49 20.11 -0.31
C GLN A 24 54.98 20.42 -0.41
N VAL A 25 55.50 21.19 0.54
CA VAL A 25 56.90 21.65 0.51
C VAL A 25 57.60 21.31 1.82
N CYS A 26 58.86 20.90 1.72
CA CYS A 26 59.70 20.69 2.88
C CYS A 26 60.25 22.02 3.40
N THR A 27 59.96 22.37 4.66
CA THR A 27 60.42 23.63 5.28
C THR A 27 61.92 23.65 5.56
N ALA A 28 62.57 22.48 5.66
CA ALA A 28 63.99 22.38 5.97
C ALA A 28 64.90 22.59 4.75
N CYS A 29 64.44 22.25 3.54
CA CYS A 29 65.26 22.33 2.33
C CYS A 29 64.59 23.04 1.14
N GLY A 30 63.31 23.41 1.26
CA GLY A 30 62.54 24.10 0.21
C GLY A 30 62.13 23.21 -0.97
N VAL A 31 62.39 21.90 -0.92
CA VAL A 31 62.02 20.97 -2.00
C VAL A 31 60.52 20.70 -1.96
N VAL A 32 59.87 20.88 -3.11
CA VAL A 32 58.47 20.49 -3.36
C VAL A 32 58.42 18.97 -3.46
N VAL A 33 57.73 18.32 -2.54
CA VAL A 33 57.69 16.85 -2.43
C VAL A 33 56.56 16.27 -3.27
N ASP A 34 55.42 16.96 -3.35
CA ASP A 34 54.32 16.57 -4.21
C ASP A 34 53.51 17.81 -4.67
N SER A 35 53.07 17.79 -5.92
CA SER A 35 52.12 18.76 -6.47
C SER A 35 50.76 18.09 -6.43
N ALA A 36 49.86 18.50 -5.53
CA ALA A 36 48.63 17.74 -5.29
C ALA A 36 47.86 17.47 -6.60
N ALA A 37 47.38 16.23 -6.76
CA ALA A 37 46.40 15.92 -7.79
C ALA A 37 45.19 16.85 -7.65
N LEU A 38 44.62 17.31 -8.77
CA LEU A 38 43.43 18.18 -8.80
C LEU A 38 42.24 17.49 -8.10
N CYS A 39 42.14 17.65 -6.79
CA CYS A 39 41.04 17.13 -5.99
C CYS A 39 39.89 18.12 -6.03
N VAL A 40 38.75 17.70 -6.58
CA VAL A 40 37.46 18.40 -6.44
C VAL A 40 36.97 18.19 -5.01
N ALA A 41 37.57 18.88 -4.06
CA ALA A 41 37.27 18.72 -2.65
C ALA A 41 36.94 20.08 -2.03
N GLN A 42 35.73 20.59 -2.30
CA GLN A 42 34.82 21.19 -1.32
C GLN A 42 33.53 21.59 -2.08
N GLY A 43 32.37 21.21 -1.55
CA GLY A 43 31.07 21.55 -2.14
C GLY A 43 30.93 23.05 -2.41
N ILE A 44 30.50 23.35 -3.64
CA ILE A 44 30.30 24.68 -4.20
C ILE A 44 29.06 25.32 -3.55
N ASN A 45 29.15 25.70 -2.29
CA ASN A 45 28.18 26.57 -1.65
C ASN A 45 28.73 28.01 -1.69
N SER A 46 28.91 28.56 -2.90
CA SER A 46 29.10 30.00 -3.07
C SER A 46 27.84 30.60 -3.68
N GLU A 47 27.13 31.42 -2.91
CA GLU A 47 26.12 32.33 -3.43
C GLU A 47 26.81 33.38 -4.32
N GLY A 48 26.96 33.04 -5.59
CA GLY A 48 27.64 33.88 -6.58
C GLY A 48 27.87 33.08 -7.85
N LEU A 49 27.50 33.65 -8.99
CA LEU A 49 27.65 33.06 -10.32
C LEU A 49 29.14 32.81 -10.63
N SER A 50 29.66 31.66 -10.23
CA SER A 50 30.98 31.18 -10.60
C SER A 50 30.89 30.18 -11.75
N TYR A 51 31.92 30.17 -12.58
CA TYR A 51 32.02 29.47 -13.86
C TYR A 51 31.81 27.96 -13.67
N VAL A 52 30.73 27.43 -14.24
CA VAL A 52 30.34 26.02 -14.11
C VAL A 52 31.29 25.14 -14.96
N PRO A 53 31.77 23.99 -14.46
CA PRO A 53 32.50 23.02 -15.29
C PRO A 53 31.59 22.44 -16.38
N SER A 54 32.12 22.19 -17.58
CA SER A 54 31.37 21.68 -18.76
C SER A 54 30.60 20.35 -18.57
N ALA A 55 30.65 19.73 -17.39
CA ALA A 55 29.92 18.52 -17.04
C ALA A 55 28.51 18.78 -16.46
N GLU A 56 28.22 20.01 -15.98
CA GLU A 56 26.91 20.36 -15.44
C GLU A 56 26.21 21.40 -16.33
N THR A 57 25.49 20.94 -17.35
CA THR A 57 24.69 21.82 -18.21
C THR A 57 23.44 22.31 -17.46
N ALA A 58 23.55 23.38 -16.68
CA ALA A 58 22.41 24.21 -16.33
C ALA A 58 21.98 25.02 -17.57
N THR A 59 20.88 24.62 -18.21
CA THR A 59 20.36 25.30 -19.40
C THR A 59 19.66 26.60 -19.02
N LEU A 60 20.34 27.75 -19.18
CA LEU A 60 19.67 29.03 -19.43
C LEU A 60 19.37 29.11 -20.94
N SER A 61 18.13 28.78 -21.32
CA SER A 61 17.69 28.95 -22.70
C SER A 61 17.31 30.41 -22.96
N MET A 62 18.28 31.22 -23.41
CA MET A 62 17.95 32.44 -24.16
C MET A 62 17.65 32.05 -25.61
N VAL A 63 16.38 31.86 -25.92
CA VAL A 63 15.95 31.62 -27.30
C VAL A 63 16.09 32.92 -28.09
N ARG A 64 17.14 33.03 -28.91
CA ARG A 64 17.05 33.75 -30.19
C ARG A 64 17.12 32.73 -31.32
N THR A 65 15.98 32.59 -31.97
CA THR A 65 15.75 31.77 -33.14
C THR A 65 16.76 32.10 -34.25
N LYS A 66 17.50 31.09 -34.73
CA LYS A 66 17.52 30.63 -36.13
C LYS A 66 18.83 29.86 -36.37
N SER A 67 18.66 28.58 -36.71
CA SER A 67 19.60 27.73 -37.45
C SER A 67 21.03 27.61 -36.89
N LYS A 68 21.27 26.50 -36.20
CA LYS A 68 22.37 25.55 -36.48
C LYS A 68 22.16 24.33 -35.58
N ARG A 69 21.95 23.16 -36.19
CA ARG A 69 21.88 21.88 -35.48
C ARG A 69 23.29 21.56 -34.96
N GLY A 70 23.59 22.03 -33.76
CA GLY A 70 24.67 21.46 -32.96
C GLY A 70 24.19 20.10 -32.46
N THR A 71 24.88 19.03 -32.85
CA THR A 71 24.72 17.70 -32.26
C THR A 71 25.18 17.74 -30.81
N HIS A 72 24.25 18.14 -29.93
CA HIS A 72 24.39 17.93 -28.49
C HIS A 72 24.11 16.45 -28.22
N TYR A 73 25.13 15.73 -27.75
CA TYR A 73 24.93 14.45 -27.07
C TYR A 73 24.34 14.72 -25.68
N HIS A 74 23.11 15.25 -25.64
CA HIS A 74 22.28 15.03 -24.48
C HIS A 74 21.83 13.58 -24.55
N CYS A 75 22.07 12.80 -23.50
CA CYS A 75 21.28 11.62 -23.20
C CYS A 75 19.85 12.10 -22.96
N HIS A 76 19.13 12.46 -24.03
CA HIS A 76 17.75 12.87 -23.98
C HIS A 76 16.98 11.64 -23.52
N LEU A 77 16.68 11.59 -22.22
CA LEU A 77 15.61 10.76 -21.72
C LEU A 77 14.41 11.02 -22.64
N SER A 78 13.83 9.95 -23.19
CA SER A 78 12.64 10.08 -24.06
C SER A 78 11.62 11.00 -23.38
N SER A 79 10.88 11.82 -24.13
CA SER A 79 9.94 12.81 -23.58
C SER A 79 9.03 12.24 -22.47
N ASN A 80 8.61 10.98 -22.60
CA ASN A 80 7.82 10.26 -21.58
C ASN A 80 8.56 9.99 -20.27
N ARG A 81 9.86 9.66 -20.33
CA ARG A 81 10.72 9.49 -19.14
C ARG A 81 10.90 10.81 -18.39
N LEU A 82 11.12 11.91 -19.11
CA LEU A 82 11.19 13.24 -18.51
C LEU A 82 9.88 13.59 -17.81
N ARG A 83 8.74 13.38 -18.49
CA ARG A 83 7.41 13.57 -17.90
C ARG A 83 7.19 12.73 -16.64
N CYS A 84 7.64 11.47 -16.61
CA CYS A 84 7.55 10.62 -15.43
C CYS A 84 8.44 11.13 -14.28
N ASN A 85 9.67 11.53 -14.56
CA ASN A 85 10.57 12.11 -13.56
C ASN A 85 10.04 13.44 -13.01
N ASP A 86 9.49 14.30 -13.86
CA ASP A 86 8.84 15.54 -13.43
C ASP A 86 7.61 15.26 -12.56
N TRP A 87 6.84 14.22 -12.90
CA TRP A 87 5.72 13.77 -12.10
C TRP A 87 6.18 13.26 -10.72
N ILE A 88 7.22 12.41 -10.66
CA ILE A 88 7.82 11.94 -9.40
C ILE A 88 8.26 13.13 -8.54
N LYS A 89 8.94 14.12 -9.13
CA LYS A 89 9.42 15.30 -8.41
C LYS A 89 8.29 16.17 -7.86
N LYS A 90 7.21 16.36 -8.63
CA LYS A 90 6.05 17.18 -8.28
C LYS A 90 5.12 16.49 -7.29
N GLU A 91 4.67 15.27 -7.60
CA GLU A 91 3.75 14.52 -6.74
C GLU A 91 4.47 13.97 -5.50
N GLY A 92 5.73 13.56 -5.60
CA GLY A 92 6.52 13.13 -4.46
C GLY A 92 6.63 14.22 -3.38
N ALA A 93 6.74 15.49 -3.79
CA ALA A 93 6.73 16.60 -2.84
C ALA A 93 5.39 16.73 -2.09
N LYS A 94 4.26 16.45 -2.75
CA LYS A 94 2.93 16.46 -2.11
C LYS A 94 2.75 15.31 -1.11
N PHE A 95 3.41 14.18 -1.36
CA PHE A 95 3.43 13.03 -0.45
C PHE A 95 4.42 13.18 0.71
N GLY A 96 5.15 14.31 0.80
CA GLY A 96 6.12 14.55 1.86
C GLY A 96 7.47 13.84 1.65
N MET A 97 7.83 13.54 0.39
CA MET A 97 9.15 13.01 0.05
C MET A 97 10.22 14.10 0.06
N ASP A 98 11.25 13.89 0.86
CA ASP A 98 12.52 14.61 0.84
C ASP A 98 13.18 14.59 -0.56
N PRO A 99 14.03 15.59 -0.90
CA PRO A 99 14.73 15.63 -2.18
C PRO A 99 15.52 14.34 -2.47
N VAL A 100 16.19 13.77 -1.46
CA VAL A 100 16.95 12.51 -1.58
C VAL A 100 16.05 11.34 -1.96
N MET A 101 14.88 11.22 -1.31
CA MET A 101 13.89 10.18 -1.64
C MET A 101 13.36 10.32 -3.08
N ARG A 102 13.13 11.56 -3.54
CA ARG A 102 12.67 11.81 -4.91
C ARG A 102 13.72 11.43 -5.95
N GLU A 103 15.00 11.68 -5.66
CA GLU A 103 16.11 11.27 -6.51
C GLU A 103 16.27 9.74 -6.54
N GLN A 104 16.17 9.08 -5.39
CA GLN A 104 16.17 7.61 -5.31
C GLN A 104 15.05 6.99 -6.16
N ALA A 105 13.83 7.53 -6.09
CA ALA A 105 12.71 7.08 -6.91
C ALA A 105 12.95 7.29 -8.41
N CYS A 106 13.51 8.45 -8.80
CA CYS A 106 13.87 8.73 -10.20
C CYS A 106 14.96 7.78 -10.70
N ASN A 107 16.00 7.52 -9.90
CA ASN A 107 17.09 6.62 -10.26
C ASN A 107 16.58 5.19 -10.45
N PHE A 108 15.73 4.73 -9.55
CA PHE A 108 15.10 3.41 -9.64
C PHE A 108 14.20 3.30 -10.89
N PHE A 109 13.37 4.31 -11.14
CA PHE A 109 12.54 4.38 -12.34
C PHE A 109 13.38 4.32 -13.63
N ASN A 110 14.42 5.16 -13.75
CA ASN A 110 15.24 5.25 -14.95
C ASN A 110 16.00 3.95 -15.25
N LYS A 111 16.37 3.18 -14.22
CA LYS A 111 17.03 1.88 -14.37
C LYS A 111 16.10 0.81 -14.99
N HIS A 112 14.80 0.87 -14.70
CA HIS A 112 13.86 -0.22 -15.01
C HIS A 112 12.76 0.14 -16.03
N VAL A 113 12.64 1.40 -16.42
CA VAL A 113 11.63 1.87 -17.40
C VAL A 113 11.71 1.17 -18.76
N GLY A 114 12.87 0.63 -19.14
CA GLY A 114 13.06 -0.09 -20.41
C GLY A 114 12.29 -1.42 -20.50
N GLN A 115 11.90 -1.99 -19.38
CA GLN A 115 11.14 -3.25 -19.31
C GLN A 115 9.62 -3.03 -19.39
N MET A 116 9.17 -1.77 -19.40
CA MET A 116 7.75 -1.41 -19.27
C MET A 116 7.16 -0.84 -20.56
N PRO A 117 5.92 -1.24 -20.93
CA PRO A 117 5.22 -0.62 -22.03
C PRO A 117 4.92 0.86 -21.72
N LEU A 118 4.92 1.70 -22.76
CA LEU A 118 4.77 3.16 -22.65
C LEU A 118 3.51 3.58 -21.89
N THR A 119 2.42 2.82 -22.01
CA THR A 119 1.14 3.09 -21.34
C THR A 119 1.19 2.91 -19.82
N GLN A 120 2.13 2.11 -19.32
CA GLN A 120 2.25 1.79 -17.89
C GLN A 120 3.40 2.53 -17.22
N GLN A 121 4.20 3.31 -17.94
CA GLN A 121 5.37 4.01 -17.37
C GLN A 121 5.01 4.96 -16.23
N LEU A 122 3.86 5.64 -16.32
CA LEU A 122 3.40 6.52 -15.24
C LEU A 122 2.93 5.73 -14.00
N ALA A 123 2.28 4.58 -14.20
CA ALA A 123 1.91 3.68 -13.11
C ALA A 123 3.15 3.05 -12.46
N PHE A 124 4.18 2.76 -13.26
CA PHE A 124 5.47 2.31 -12.77
C PHE A 124 6.19 3.39 -11.98
N ALA A 125 6.22 4.64 -12.46
CA ALA A 125 6.74 5.78 -11.71
C ALA A 125 6.03 5.94 -10.34
N ALA A 126 4.71 5.79 -10.30
CA ALA A 126 3.94 5.80 -9.06
C ALA A 126 4.29 4.61 -8.13
N ALA A 127 4.54 3.43 -8.69
CA ALA A 127 4.99 2.25 -7.93
C ALA A 127 6.41 2.45 -7.35
N CYS A 128 7.32 3.08 -8.09
CA CYS A 128 8.65 3.45 -7.61
C CYS A 128 8.57 4.44 -6.44
N CYS A 129 7.71 5.47 -6.54
CA CYS A 129 7.45 6.37 -5.42
C CYS A 129 6.91 5.63 -4.21
N TYR A 130 5.95 4.71 -4.41
CA TYR A 130 5.38 3.93 -3.32
C TYR A 130 6.42 3.09 -2.59
N GLN A 131 7.32 2.44 -3.32
CA GLN A 131 8.39 1.67 -2.70
C GLN A 131 9.26 2.56 -1.79
N VAL A 132 9.76 3.68 -2.31
CA VAL A 132 10.62 4.59 -1.53
C VAL A 132 9.90 5.16 -0.31
N LEU A 133 8.61 5.48 -0.44
CA LEU A 133 7.78 5.89 0.70
C LEU A 133 7.65 4.79 1.76
N ARG A 134 7.55 3.53 1.35
CA ARG A 134 7.49 2.39 2.29
C ARG A 134 8.84 2.13 2.94
N ASP A 135 9.93 2.32 2.22
CA ASP A 135 11.29 2.22 2.78
C ASP A 135 11.54 3.27 3.86
N SER A 136 10.92 4.46 3.74
CA SER A 136 10.97 5.53 4.76
C SER A 136 9.90 5.43 5.85
N ASN A 137 9.14 4.32 5.92
CA ASN A 137 8.00 4.12 6.82
C ASN A 137 6.87 5.16 6.67
N GLN A 138 6.79 5.85 5.53
CA GLN A 138 5.67 6.71 5.19
C GLN A 138 4.57 5.90 4.49
N SER A 139 3.38 5.86 5.10
CA SER A 139 2.25 5.12 4.55
C SER A 139 1.41 6.00 3.65
N VAL A 140 1.37 5.70 2.35
CA VAL A 140 0.42 6.33 1.43
C VAL A 140 -0.55 5.27 0.91
N LEU A 141 -1.82 5.64 0.79
CA LEU A 141 -2.84 4.75 0.23
C LEU A 141 -2.64 4.60 -1.28
N LEU A 142 -2.71 3.35 -1.77
CA LEU A 142 -2.62 3.06 -3.20
C LEU A 142 -3.68 3.82 -4.01
N HIS A 143 -4.88 4.02 -3.45
CA HIS A 143 -5.94 4.81 -4.09
C HIS A 143 -5.49 6.26 -4.37
N THR A 144 -4.81 6.90 -3.40
CA THR A 144 -4.33 8.27 -3.55
C THR A 144 -3.30 8.36 -4.67
N LEU A 145 -2.41 7.37 -4.77
CA LEU A 145 -1.43 7.26 -5.86
C LEU A 145 -2.10 7.00 -7.22
N THR A 146 -3.11 6.13 -7.29
CA THR A 146 -3.86 5.92 -8.54
C THR A 146 -4.57 7.18 -8.99
N SER A 147 -5.12 7.95 -8.05
CA SER A 147 -5.81 9.21 -8.34
C SER A 147 -4.84 10.29 -8.80
N SER A 148 -3.64 10.41 -8.20
CA SER A 148 -2.64 11.40 -8.61
C SER A 148 -1.95 11.04 -9.93
N ALA A 149 -1.75 9.75 -10.19
CA ALA A 149 -1.18 9.23 -11.43
C ALA A 149 -2.21 9.11 -12.56
N GLN A 150 -3.51 9.32 -12.26
CA GLN A 150 -4.62 9.12 -13.20
C GLN A 150 -4.58 7.74 -13.86
N CYS A 151 -4.27 6.70 -13.08
CA CYS A 151 -4.10 5.33 -13.58
C CYS A 151 -5.11 4.37 -12.95
N SER A 152 -5.38 3.26 -13.65
CA SER A 152 -6.20 2.18 -13.09
C SER A 152 -5.47 1.47 -11.94
N SER A 153 -6.22 1.07 -10.92
CA SER A 153 -5.69 0.26 -9.81
C SER A 153 -5.06 -1.05 -10.29
N THR A 154 -5.56 -1.64 -11.37
CA THR A 154 -4.99 -2.86 -11.96
C THR A 154 -3.58 -2.62 -12.50
N HIS A 155 -3.36 -1.50 -13.20
CA HIS A 155 -2.06 -1.12 -13.74
C HIS A 155 -1.05 -0.81 -12.64
N LEU A 156 -1.48 -0.16 -11.55
CA LEU A 156 -0.60 0.07 -10.41
C LEU A 156 -0.23 -1.23 -9.70
N CYS A 157 -1.18 -2.14 -9.49
CA CYS A 157 -0.90 -3.46 -8.91
C CYS A 157 0.05 -4.29 -9.77
N GLN A 158 -0.11 -4.25 -11.09
CA GLN A 158 0.82 -4.90 -12.02
C GLN A 158 2.22 -4.29 -11.91
N ALA A 159 2.32 -2.96 -11.90
CA ALA A 159 3.60 -2.27 -11.74
C ALA A 159 4.29 -2.63 -10.41
N LEU A 160 3.55 -2.72 -9.30
CA LEU A 160 4.11 -3.13 -8.00
C LEU A 160 4.61 -4.58 -7.99
N ARG A 161 3.96 -5.50 -8.72
CA ARG A 161 4.46 -6.87 -8.89
C ARG A 161 5.79 -6.88 -9.64
N MET A 162 5.89 -6.10 -10.72
CA MET A 162 7.15 -5.96 -11.46
C MET A 162 8.26 -5.37 -10.59
N VAL A 163 7.95 -4.36 -9.78
CA VAL A 163 8.90 -3.79 -8.81
C VAL A 163 9.40 -4.87 -7.84
N ARG A 164 8.49 -5.68 -7.28
CA ARG A 164 8.83 -6.80 -6.39
C ARG A 164 9.72 -7.85 -7.07
N GLU A 165 9.40 -8.21 -8.31
CA GLU A 165 10.22 -9.15 -9.10
C GLU A 165 11.63 -8.61 -9.37
N THR A 166 11.75 -7.29 -9.51
CA THR A 166 13.01 -6.61 -9.83
C THR A 166 13.91 -6.41 -8.61
N THR A 167 13.33 -6.06 -7.46
CA THR A 167 14.07 -5.74 -6.24
C THR A 167 14.20 -6.93 -5.29
N GLY A 168 13.34 -7.95 -5.44
CA GLY A 168 13.21 -9.05 -4.49
C GLY A 168 12.61 -8.64 -3.14
N VAL A 169 12.21 -7.37 -2.98
CA VAL A 169 11.67 -6.84 -1.72
C VAL A 169 10.15 -6.79 -1.80
N GLU A 170 9.48 -7.40 -0.82
CA GLU A 170 8.03 -7.26 -0.66
C GLU A 170 7.68 -5.87 -0.12
N VAL A 171 7.03 -5.07 -0.96
CA VAL A 171 6.48 -3.79 -0.52
C VAL A 171 5.22 -4.04 0.31
N GLY A 172 5.34 -3.91 1.63
CA GLY A 172 4.20 -4.09 2.55
C GLY A 172 3.11 -3.03 2.35
N HIS A 173 1.85 -3.39 2.61
CA HIS A 173 0.72 -2.46 2.51
C HIS A 173 0.62 -1.50 3.71
N ALA A 174 0.02 -0.32 3.49
CA ALA A 174 -0.26 0.66 4.54
C ALA A 174 -1.09 0.01 5.66
N ARG A 175 -0.63 0.15 6.91
CA ARG A 175 -1.34 -0.42 8.07
C ARG A 175 -2.36 0.58 8.61
N VAL A 176 -3.36 0.08 9.34
CA VAL A 176 -4.43 0.94 9.87
C VAL A 176 -3.88 1.97 10.86
N GLU A 177 -2.88 1.57 11.66
CA GLU A 177 -2.25 2.38 12.70
C GLU A 177 -1.55 3.61 12.12
N GLU A 178 -0.92 3.43 10.94
CA GLU A 178 -0.17 4.47 10.24
C GLU A 178 -1.11 5.54 9.65
N LEU A 179 -2.35 5.15 9.32
CA LEU A 179 -3.37 6.03 8.71
C LEU A 179 -4.23 6.78 9.74
N LEU A 180 -4.25 6.34 11.01
CA LEU A 180 -5.05 6.98 12.06
C LEU A 180 -4.71 8.47 12.25
N PRO A 181 -3.42 8.88 12.30
CA PRO A 181 -3.06 10.28 12.45
C PRO A 181 -3.56 11.14 11.29
N GLU A 182 -3.46 10.66 10.05
CA GLU A 182 -3.89 11.38 8.84
C GLU A 182 -5.38 11.67 8.87
N VAL A 183 -6.20 10.65 9.14
CA VAL A 183 -7.66 10.82 9.19
C VAL A 183 -8.09 11.72 10.37
N ALA A 184 -7.35 11.65 11.49
CA ALA A 184 -7.61 12.46 12.68
C ALA A 184 -7.18 13.94 12.53
N GLN A 185 -6.48 14.32 11.44
CA GLN A 185 -6.14 15.72 11.18
C GLN A 185 -7.38 16.62 11.01
N SER A 186 -8.49 16.04 10.54
CA SER A 186 -9.78 16.74 10.40
C SER A 186 -10.50 17.03 11.73
N LEU A 187 -9.99 16.50 12.85
CA LEU A 187 -10.54 16.72 14.19
C LEU A 187 -9.85 17.88 14.91
N GLU A 188 -10.56 18.42 15.91
CA GLU A 188 -10.04 19.47 16.79
C GLU A 188 -8.75 19.04 17.50
N ALA A 189 -7.78 19.97 17.59
CA ALA A 189 -6.43 19.67 18.08
C ALA A 189 -6.40 19.15 19.54
N LYS A 190 -7.35 19.57 20.37
CA LYS A 190 -7.45 19.16 21.79
C LYS A 190 -7.83 17.68 21.92
N GLU A 191 -8.81 17.22 21.14
CA GLU A 191 -9.34 15.85 21.22
C GLU A 191 -8.53 14.85 20.39
N ARG A 192 -7.78 15.32 19.39
CA ARG A 192 -7.05 14.48 18.43
C ARG A 192 -6.17 13.42 19.10
N LYS A 193 -5.40 13.82 20.12
CA LYS A 193 -4.47 12.91 20.83
C LYS A 193 -5.23 11.80 21.56
N GLU A 194 -6.33 12.14 22.22
CA GLU A 194 -7.15 11.18 22.97
C GLU A 194 -7.90 10.23 22.03
N VAL A 195 -8.42 10.75 20.92
CA VAL A 195 -9.08 9.94 19.88
C VAL A 195 -8.12 8.93 19.27
N ILE A 196 -6.90 9.35 18.91
CA ILE A 196 -5.87 8.45 18.35
C ILE A 196 -5.46 7.40 19.39
N SER A 197 -5.24 7.79 20.65
CA SER A 197 -4.92 6.86 21.74
C SER A 197 -6.01 5.80 21.91
N ARG A 198 -7.29 6.20 21.88
CA ARG A 198 -8.40 5.25 22.00
C ARG A 198 -8.61 4.39 20.76
N ALA A 199 -8.44 4.95 19.57
CA ALA A 199 -8.51 4.20 18.31
C ALA A 199 -7.40 3.14 18.21
N THR A 200 -6.18 3.49 18.61
CA THR A 200 -5.06 2.53 18.65
C THR A 200 -5.29 1.43 19.70
N ALA A 201 -5.86 1.76 20.86
CA ALA A 201 -6.25 0.77 21.85
C ALA A 201 -7.34 -0.19 21.34
N LEU A 202 -8.32 0.32 20.57
CA LEU A 202 -9.38 -0.48 19.94
C LEU A 202 -8.87 -1.49 18.89
N LEU A 203 -7.70 -1.27 18.29
CA LEU A 203 -7.16 -2.20 17.31
C LEU A 203 -6.81 -3.56 17.92
N LYS A 204 -6.43 -3.60 19.21
CA LYS A 204 -6.12 -4.86 19.92
C LYS A 204 -7.32 -5.83 19.97
N PRO A 205 -8.49 -5.47 20.54
CA PRO A 205 -9.65 -6.36 20.53
C PRO A 205 -10.12 -6.73 19.13
N LEU A 206 -10.00 -5.81 18.17
CA LEU A 206 -10.47 -6.07 16.80
C LEU A 206 -9.60 -7.06 16.02
N ARG A 207 -8.28 -7.06 16.26
CA ARG A 207 -7.38 -8.12 15.74
C ARG A 207 -7.70 -9.47 16.34
N LEU A 208 -7.94 -9.53 17.65
CA LEU A 208 -8.34 -10.77 18.31
C LEU A 208 -9.62 -11.33 17.67
N CYS A 209 -10.59 -10.47 17.32
CA CYS A 209 -11.86 -10.86 16.72
C CYS A 209 -11.83 -11.03 15.19
N TRP A 210 -10.65 -11.02 14.55
CA TRP A 210 -10.49 -11.14 13.09
C TRP A 210 -11.28 -10.09 12.28
N PHE A 211 -11.51 -8.89 12.83
CA PHE A 211 -12.36 -7.88 12.18
C PHE A 211 -11.62 -7.10 11.08
N LEU A 212 -10.29 -6.95 11.22
CA LEU A 212 -9.46 -6.13 10.33
C LEU A 212 -9.09 -6.88 9.04
N GLU A 213 -9.03 -8.21 9.12
CA GLU A 213 -8.50 -9.09 8.10
C GLU A 213 -9.43 -9.13 6.87
N GLY A 214 -8.85 -8.80 5.70
CA GLY A 214 -9.57 -8.74 4.43
C GLY A 214 -10.40 -7.46 4.21
N ARG A 215 -10.29 -6.46 5.10
CA ARG A 215 -10.87 -5.12 4.89
C ARG A 215 -9.80 -4.12 4.48
N SER A 216 -10.18 -3.16 3.64
CA SER A 216 -9.27 -2.08 3.27
C SER A 216 -9.05 -1.14 4.46
N PRO A 217 -7.79 -0.77 4.76
CA PRO A 217 -7.46 0.19 5.83
C PRO A 217 -8.18 1.54 5.67
N HIS A 218 -8.40 1.98 4.43
CA HIS A 218 -9.14 3.20 4.10
C HIS A 218 -10.56 3.20 4.66
N CYS A 219 -11.28 2.07 4.67
CA CYS A 219 -12.64 2.01 5.20
C CYS A 219 -12.68 1.86 6.73
N VAL A 220 -11.63 1.26 7.30
CA VAL A 220 -11.55 0.94 8.71
C VAL A 220 -11.08 2.12 9.54
N ALA A 221 -10.07 2.88 9.11
CA ALA A 221 -9.52 4.00 9.87
C ALA A 221 -10.57 5.09 10.20
N PRO A 222 -11.39 5.59 9.25
CA PRO A 222 -12.45 6.56 9.55
C PRO A 222 -13.54 5.99 10.47
N ALA A 223 -13.89 4.71 10.30
CA ALA A 223 -14.86 4.05 11.16
C ALA A 223 -14.37 3.94 12.61
N LEU A 224 -13.08 3.60 12.81
CA LEU A 224 -12.45 3.55 14.12
C LEU A 224 -12.43 4.91 14.79
N ILE A 225 -11.99 5.94 14.07
CA ILE A 225 -11.93 7.31 14.57
C ILE A 225 -13.31 7.80 14.97
N PHE A 226 -14.34 7.54 14.16
CA PHE A 226 -15.72 7.86 14.52
C PHE A 226 -16.15 7.16 15.81
N THR A 227 -15.86 5.86 15.97
CA THR A 227 -16.23 5.13 17.20
C THR A 227 -15.46 5.59 18.43
N ALA A 228 -14.16 5.88 18.28
CA ALA A 228 -13.31 6.41 19.35
C ALA A 228 -13.76 7.81 19.76
N TRP A 229 -14.00 8.70 18.81
CA TRP A 229 -14.54 10.05 19.04
C TRP A 229 -15.90 10.03 19.74
N LYS A 230 -16.79 9.12 19.35
CA LYS A 230 -18.10 8.94 19.97
C LYS A 230 -18.02 8.37 21.40
N SER A 231 -16.99 7.59 21.70
CA SER A 231 -16.78 7.00 23.03
C SER A 231 -16.19 7.97 24.06
N LEU A 232 -15.63 9.11 23.63
CA LEU A 232 -15.10 10.14 24.54
C LEU A 232 -16.24 10.92 25.21
N ASP A 233 -17.15 11.49 24.41
CA ASP A 233 -18.35 12.16 24.95
C ASP A 233 -19.63 11.47 24.49
N ILE A 234 -20.03 10.47 25.25
CA ILE A 234 -21.25 9.71 25.00
C ILE A 234 -22.48 10.63 25.05
N SER A 235 -22.56 11.51 26.05
CA SER A 235 -23.75 12.34 26.34
C SER A 235 -24.14 13.26 25.18
N THR A 236 -23.18 13.85 24.49
CA THR A 236 -23.42 14.82 23.40
C THR A 236 -23.39 14.16 22.01
N ARG A 237 -22.65 13.06 21.84
CA ARG A 237 -22.36 12.45 20.52
C ARG A 237 -23.21 11.22 20.20
N VAL A 238 -24.07 10.73 21.10
CA VAL A 238 -24.89 9.53 20.83
C VAL A 238 -25.81 9.67 19.60
N ARG A 239 -26.38 10.86 19.37
CA ARG A 239 -27.32 11.11 18.25
C ARG A 239 -26.66 11.34 16.90
N THR A 240 -25.35 11.58 16.85
CA THR A 240 -24.67 11.84 15.57
C THR A 240 -24.55 10.55 14.77
N SER A 241 -24.94 10.64 13.49
CA SER A 241 -24.79 9.55 12.54
C SER A 241 -23.42 9.63 11.88
N TYR A 242 -22.91 8.50 11.42
CA TYR A 242 -21.66 8.44 10.65
C TYR A 242 -21.63 9.40 9.44
N PRO A 243 -22.66 9.46 8.56
CA PRO A 243 -22.65 10.41 7.44
C PRO A 243 -22.59 11.87 7.89
N ALA A 244 -23.28 12.24 8.98
CA ALA A 244 -23.24 13.59 9.52
C ALA A 244 -21.85 13.94 10.08
N PHE A 245 -21.17 12.97 10.69
CA PHE A 245 -19.78 13.12 11.13
C PHE A 245 -18.83 13.31 9.94
N CYS A 246 -18.94 12.47 8.90
CA CYS A 246 -18.13 12.61 7.69
C CYS A 246 -18.33 13.98 7.02
N GLN A 247 -19.57 14.47 6.93
CA GLN A 247 -19.87 15.79 6.39
C GLN A 247 -19.23 16.91 7.23
N ARG A 248 -19.32 16.82 8.56
CA ARG A 248 -18.75 17.83 9.47
C ARG A 248 -17.23 17.92 9.38
N HIS A 249 -16.55 16.80 9.14
CA HIS A 249 -15.09 16.71 9.10
C HIS A 249 -14.52 16.57 7.67
N SER A 250 -15.35 16.79 6.64
CA SER A 250 -14.97 16.68 5.22
C SER A 250 -14.29 15.34 4.86
N LEU A 251 -14.73 14.25 5.48
CA LEU A 251 -14.26 12.90 5.18
C LEU A 251 -15.11 12.29 4.05
N PRO A 252 -14.51 11.50 3.14
CA PRO A 252 -15.26 10.79 2.12
C PRO A 252 -16.22 9.79 2.79
N ASN A 253 -17.49 9.84 2.42
CA ASN A 253 -18.50 8.92 2.93
C ASN A 253 -18.92 7.96 1.81
N THR A 254 -18.33 6.77 1.80
CA THR A 254 -18.68 5.71 0.86
C THR A 254 -19.57 4.66 1.51
N LYS A 255 -20.38 3.95 0.71
CA LYS A 255 -21.23 2.84 1.18
C LYS A 255 -20.48 1.75 1.98
N PRO A 256 -19.24 1.32 1.62
CA PRO A 256 -18.50 0.35 2.44
C PRO A 256 -18.11 0.88 3.82
N ASP A 257 -17.95 2.19 4.00
CA ASP A 257 -17.63 2.79 5.31
C ASP A 257 -18.80 2.62 6.28
N CYS A 258 -20.03 2.86 5.81
CA CYS A 258 -21.25 2.63 6.58
C CYS A 258 -21.42 1.15 6.98
N ARG A 259 -21.08 0.21 6.07
CA ARG A 259 -21.10 -1.22 6.36
C ARG A 259 -20.03 -1.60 7.39
N THR A 260 -18.87 -0.96 7.33
CA THR A 260 -17.76 -1.19 8.27
C THR A 260 -18.12 -0.73 9.67
N VAL A 261 -18.73 0.45 9.82
CA VAL A 261 -19.26 0.93 11.12
C VAL A 261 -20.34 0.00 11.67
N CYS A 262 -21.25 -0.49 10.82
CA CYS A 262 -22.26 -1.46 11.25
C CYS A 262 -21.64 -2.79 11.70
N GLY A 263 -20.62 -3.28 10.99
CA GLY A 263 -19.85 -4.46 11.36
C GLY A 263 -19.14 -4.28 12.69
N LEU A 264 -18.46 -3.14 12.87
CA LEU A 264 -17.76 -2.80 14.09
C LEU A 264 -18.70 -2.76 15.30
N ASN A 265 -19.85 -2.09 15.17
CA ASN A 265 -20.86 -2.06 16.23
C ASN A 265 -21.41 -3.45 16.59
N LYS A 266 -21.49 -4.38 15.62
CA LYS A 266 -21.89 -5.76 15.91
C LYS A 266 -20.84 -6.49 16.75
N VAL A 267 -19.57 -6.41 16.36
CA VAL A 267 -18.47 -7.04 17.11
C VAL A 267 -18.38 -6.47 18.52
N LEU A 268 -18.48 -5.15 18.68
CA LEU A 268 -18.48 -4.49 19.98
C LEU A 268 -19.63 -4.97 20.89
N ILE A 269 -20.82 -5.18 20.33
CA ILE A 269 -21.95 -5.73 21.11
C ILE A 269 -21.74 -7.20 21.47
N GLN A 270 -21.20 -8.00 20.54
CA GLN A 270 -20.90 -9.40 20.82
C GLN A 270 -19.90 -9.53 21.96
N LEU A 271 -18.87 -8.68 21.98
CA LEU A 271 -17.92 -8.60 23.10
C LEU A 271 -18.59 -8.06 24.37
N ALA A 272 -19.40 -7.00 24.26
CA ALA A 272 -20.08 -6.42 25.42
C ALA A 272 -21.13 -7.35 26.04
N ALA A 273 -21.72 -8.26 25.27
CA ALA A 273 -22.66 -9.26 25.78
C ALA A 273 -22.00 -10.26 26.73
N GLN A 274 -20.68 -10.47 26.59
CA GLN A 274 -19.90 -11.35 27.46
C GLN A 274 -19.48 -10.68 28.78
N ILE A 275 -19.73 -9.37 28.93
CA ILE A 275 -19.42 -8.65 30.17
C ILE A 275 -20.42 -9.08 31.27
N PRO A 276 -19.95 -9.54 32.45
CA PRO A 276 -20.82 -10.12 33.49
C PRO A 276 -22.01 -9.24 33.90
N TRP A 277 -21.81 -7.92 34.06
CA TRP A 277 -22.88 -6.99 34.47
C TRP A 277 -23.81 -6.53 33.33
N LEU A 278 -23.50 -6.93 32.10
CA LEU A 278 -24.31 -6.69 30.90
C LEU A 278 -24.94 -7.97 30.35
N LYS A 279 -24.48 -9.14 30.81
CA LYS A 279 -25.02 -10.45 30.43
C LYS A 279 -26.52 -10.51 30.72
N GLY A 280 -27.31 -10.90 29.72
CA GLY A 280 -28.78 -10.96 29.78
C GLY A 280 -29.53 -9.66 29.46
N LYS A 281 -28.85 -8.50 29.31
CA LYS A 281 -29.51 -7.25 28.87
C LYS A 281 -29.56 -7.18 27.34
N LYS A 282 -30.67 -6.68 26.78
CA LYS A 282 -30.78 -6.42 25.34
C LYS A 282 -29.93 -5.21 24.94
N LEU A 283 -28.73 -5.48 24.42
CA LEU A 283 -27.80 -4.44 23.97
C LEU A 283 -28.20 -3.89 22.60
N SER A 284 -28.24 -2.56 22.46
CA SER A 284 -28.59 -1.88 21.21
C SER A 284 -27.37 -1.48 20.40
N LYS A 285 -27.43 -1.66 19.07
CA LYS A 285 -26.36 -1.28 18.11
C LYS A 285 -26.05 0.20 18.09
N LYS A 286 -27.00 1.04 18.51
CA LYS A 286 -26.81 2.50 18.56
C LYS A 286 -25.93 2.92 19.74
N ASN A 287 -25.89 2.10 20.78
CA ASN A 287 -25.17 2.38 22.03
C ASN A 287 -23.84 1.60 22.13
N ALA A 288 -23.38 0.97 21.04
CA ALA A 288 -22.14 0.19 21.04
C ALA A 288 -20.91 0.99 21.49
N SER A 289 -20.88 2.30 21.20
CA SER A 289 -19.79 3.20 21.59
C SER A 289 -19.66 3.41 23.11
N VAL A 290 -20.69 3.11 23.90
CA VAL A 290 -20.67 3.23 25.36
C VAL A 290 -19.77 2.17 25.99
N TYR A 291 -19.74 0.97 25.39
CA TYR A 291 -19.00 -0.17 25.94
C TYR A 291 -17.53 -0.22 25.50
N VAL A 292 -17.11 0.71 24.65
CA VAL A 292 -15.74 0.77 24.11
C VAL A 292 -14.66 0.77 25.20
N PRO A 293 -14.74 1.59 26.27
CA PRO A 293 -13.72 1.58 27.33
C PRO A 293 -13.59 0.22 28.03
N ASP A 294 -14.72 -0.42 28.34
CA ASP A 294 -14.75 -1.72 29.02
C ASP A 294 -14.22 -2.83 28.12
N VAL A 295 -14.60 -2.80 26.83
CA VAL A 295 -14.11 -3.75 25.82
C VAL A 295 -12.61 -3.62 25.62
N ILE A 296 -12.05 -2.41 25.64
CA ILE A 296 -10.59 -2.21 25.58
C ILE A 296 -9.92 -2.84 26.81
N ARG A 297 -10.48 -2.64 28.01
CA ARG A 297 -9.89 -3.10 29.27
C ARG A 297 -9.87 -4.62 29.39
N TYR A 298 -10.93 -5.29 28.95
CA TYR A 298 -11.12 -6.74 29.11
C TYR A 298 -11.06 -7.51 27.79
N ALA A 299 -10.41 -6.95 26.77
CA ALA A 299 -10.40 -7.48 25.40
C ALA A 299 -10.05 -8.98 25.29
N ALA A 300 -8.99 -9.41 25.97
CA ALA A 300 -8.50 -10.79 25.87
C ALA A 300 -9.46 -11.80 26.52
N SER A 301 -10.00 -11.49 27.70
CA SER A 301 -10.95 -12.37 28.39
C SER A 301 -12.28 -12.46 27.64
N LEU A 302 -12.79 -11.32 27.15
CA LEU A 302 -14.07 -11.28 26.41
C LEU A 302 -14.01 -12.06 25.09
N ALA A 303 -12.87 -12.06 24.40
CA ALA A 303 -12.69 -12.83 23.17
C ALA A 303 -12.73 -14.34 23.44
N ILE A 304 -12.10 -14.79 24.54
CA ILE A 304 -12.09 -16.20 24.95
C ILE A 304 -13.48 -16.64 25.42
N ASP A 305 -14.13 -15.85 26.29
CA ASP A 305 -15.45 -16.21 26.82
C ASP A 305 -16.53 -16.21 25.74
N GLY A 306 -16.38 -15.38 24.70
CA GLY A 306 -17.22 -15.42 23.50
C GLY A 306 -17.10 -16.70 22.67
N THR A 307 -16.03 -17.49 22.85
CA THR A 307 -15.88 -18.81 22.21
C THR A 307 -16.46 -19.96 23.04
N LYS A 308 -16.43 -19.85 24.36
CA LYS A 308 -16.93 -20.90 25.27
C LYS A 308 -18.44 -21.13 25.15
N GLU A 309 -19.23 -20.10 24.84
CA GLU A 309 -20.67 -20.28 24.60
C GLU A 309 -21.00 -20.96 23.25
N ALA A 310 -20.01 -21.19 22.38
CA ALA A 310 -20.22 -21.83 21.08
C ALA A 310 -19.81 -23.32 21.04
N ASP A 311 -18.88 -23.75 21.92
CA ASP A 311 -18.38 -25.12 22.00
C ASP A 311 -18.45 -25.59 23.47
N ASP A 312 -19.54 -26.27 23.85
CA ASP A 312 -19.75 -26.92 25.16
C ASP A 312 -19.02 -28.29 25.28
N SER A 313 -18.09 -28.62 24.39
CA SER A 313 -17.31 -29.87 24.42
C SER A 313 -15.87 -29.64 24.86
N SER A 314 -15.47 -30.34 25.92
CA SER A 314 -14.30 -30.10 26.76
C SER A 314 -12.92 -30.45 26.16
N ASP A 315 -11.91 -29.88 26.84
CA ASP A 315 -10.52 -30.32 27.00
C ASP A 315 -9.44 -29.95 25.96
N GLN A 316 -8.41 -29.25 26.48
CA GLN A 316 -7.12 -28.89 25.88
C GLN A 316 -7.18 -28.32 24.46
N GLN A 317 -7.78 -27.13 24.34
CA GLN A 317 -7.72 -26.35 23.11
C GLN A 317 -6.30 -25.79 22.91
N THR A 318 -5.70 -26.10 21.77
CA THR A 318 -4.45 -25.45 21.36
C THR A 318 -4.72 -23.99 20.96
N ALA A 319 -3.69 -23.13 20.96
CA ALA A 319 -3.85 -21.71 20.59
C ALA A 319 -4.45 -21.51 19.18
N THR A 320 -4.21 -22.48 18.28
CA THR A 320 -4.81 -22.54 16.94
C THR A 320 -6.30 -22.83 16.97
N ASP A 321 -6.75 -23.74 17.84
CA ASP A 321 -8.17 -24.10 17.96
C ASP A 321 -8.99 -22.95 18.52
N VAL A 322 -8.46 -22.26 19.53
CA VAL A 322 -9.07 -21.03 20.09
C VAL A 322 -9.19 -19.96 18.99
N SER A 323 -8.14 -19.78 18.18
CA SER A 323 -8.17 -18.80 17.08
C SER A 323 -9.22 -19.14 16.02
N VAL A 324 -9.40 -20.43 15.70
CA VAL A 324 -10.44 -20.91 14.78
C VAL A 324 -11.84 -20.73 15.38
N ALA A 325 -12.02 -20.98 16.66
CA ALA A 325 -13.28 -20.75 17.36
C ALA A 325 -13.65 -19.27 17.37
N ILE A 326 -12.70 -18.37 17.66
CA ILE A 326 -12.91 -16.92 17.60
C ILE A 326 -13.30 -16.49 16.18
N PHE A 327 -12.60 -17.01 15.16
CA PHE A 327 -12.95 -16.73 13.78
C PHE A 327 -14.40 -17.15 13.45
N ARG A 328 -14.80 -18.35 13.88
CA ARG A 328 -16.15 -18.87 13.68
C ARG A 328 -17.21 -18.02 14.36
N THR A 329 -16.97 -17.51 15.56
CA THR A 329 -17.98 -16.74 16.33
C THR A 329 -18.18 -15.32 15.80
N PHE A 330 -17.09 -14.58 15.56
CA PHE A 330 -17.16 -13.16 15.17
C PHE A 330 -17.30 -12.96 13.66
N ARG A 331 -16.84 -13.92 12.86
CA ARG A 331 -16.93 -13.87 11.40
C ARG A 331 -17.99 -14.77 10.81
N LYS A 332 -18.93 -15.35 11.61
CA LYS A 332 -20.07 -16.13 11.10
C LYS A 332 -20.55 -15.46 9.83
N GLY A 333 -20.24 -16.11 8.70
CA GLY A 333 -20.56 -15.56 7.40
C GLY A 333 -22.03 -15.19 7.43
N ARG A 334 -22.43 -14.17 6.67
CA ARG A 334 -23.82 -14.19 6.23
C ARG A 334 -24.01 -15.61 5.71
N LYS A 335 -24.85 -16.42 6.38
CA LYS A 335 -25.70 -17.33 5.64
C LYS A 335 -26.25 -16.38 4.58
N GLY A 336 -25.85 -16.56 3.33
CA GLY A 336 -26.56 -15.88 2.26
C GLY A 336 -28.06 -16.13 2.49
N PRO A 337 -28.96 -15.45 1.78
CA PRO A 337 -30.16 -16.20 1.41
C PRO A 337 -29.66 -17.58 0.97
N SER A 338 -30.20 -18.62 1.56
CA SER A 338 -29.96 -20.01 1.17
C SER A 338 -30.45 -20.17 -0.27
N VAL A 339 -29.74 -19.56 -1.22
CA VAL A 339 -29.43 -20.20 -2.47
C VAL A 339 -28.50 -21.31 -2.01
N PRO A 340 -28.86 -22.59 -2.22
CA PRO A 340 -27.89 -23.64 -2.11
C PRO A 340 -26.65 -23.15 -2.83
N LEU A 341 -25.50 -23.11 -2.15
CA LEU A 341 -24.28 -23.35 -2.88
C LEU A 341 -24.57 -24.69 -3.57
N GLN A 342 -24.89 -24.68 -4.86
CA GLN A 342 -24.39 -25.73 -5.72
C GLN A 342 -22.87 -25.62 -5.55
N GLN A 343 -22.37 -26.26 -4.50
CA GLN A 343 -21.24 -27.13 -4.70
C GLN A 343 -21.74 -28.03 -5.82
N ASP A 344 -21.34 -27.73 -7.04
CA ASP A 344 -21.40 -28.75 -8.07
C ASP A 344 -20.66 -29.93 -7.44
N THR A 345 -21.44 -30.93 -7.06
CA THR A 345 -20.95 -32.19 -6.52
C THR A 345 -20.28 -33.03 -7.61
N ASP A 346 -19.80 -32.38 -8.67
CA ASP A 346 -18.83 -32.93 -9.60
C ASP A 346 -17.48 -32.92 -8.91
N SER A 347 -17.40 -33.77 -7.88
CA SER A 347 -16.15 -34.43 -7.57
C SER A 347 -15.68 -35.07 -8.88
N PRO A 348 -14.41 -34.95 -9.29
CA PRO A 348 -13.93 -35.61 -10.49
C PRO A 348 -14.26 -37.09 -10.34
N SER A 349 -15.18 -37.59 -11.16
CA SER A 349 -15.42 -39.02 -11.29
C SER A 349 -14.07 -39.66 -11.57
N LYS A 350 -13.77 -40.75 -10.88
CA LYS A 350 -12.67 -41.62 -11.30
C LYS A 350 -13.07 -42.20 -12.64
N ASP A 351 -12.71 -41.51 -13.71
CA ASP A 351 -12.93 -42.01 -15.06
C ASP A 351 -12.08 -43.26 -15.21
N SER A 352 -12.76 -44.41 -15.19
CA SER A 352 -12.23 -45.69 -15.62
C SER A 352 -12.88 -46.02 -16.96
N GLU A 353 -12.94 -45.02 -17.83
CA GLU A 353 -13.35 -45.17 -19.22
C GLU A 353 -12.11 -45.60 -20.00
N ASP A 354 -11.83 -46.91 -19.99
CA ASP A 354 -11.02 -47.50 -21.04
C ASP A 354 -11.79 -47.28 -22.35
N GLY A 355 -11.21 -46.52 -23.28
CA GLY A 355 -11.83 -46.09 -24.54
C GLY A 355 -12.20 -47.20 -25.53
N ASP A 356 -12.17 -48.46 -25.08
CA ASP A 356 -12.56 -49.68 -25.80
C ASP A 356 -13.96 -50.18 -25.39
N ALA A 357 -14.74 -49.38 -24.64
CA ALA A 357 -16.11 -49.74 -24.29
C ALA A 357 -16.99 -49.81 -25.56
N ASP A 358 -17.63 -50.96 -25.79
CA ASP A 358 -18.57 -51.15 -26.88
C ASP A 358 -19.74 -50.15 -26.76
N ILE A 359 -19.83 -49.24 -27.73
CA ILE A 359 -20.91 -48.26 -27.81
C ILE A 359 -22.14 -48.97 -28.40
N SER A 360 -23.22 -49.05 -27.62
CA SER A 360 -24.48 -49.66 -28.06
C SER A 360 -25.09 -48.88 -29.24
N ASP A 361 -25.67 -49.58 -30.21
CA ASP A 361 -26.43 -48.97 -31.32
C ASP A 361 -27.53 -48.02 -30.82
N SER A 362 -28.11 -48.30 -29.65
CA SER A 362 -29.11 -47.43 -29.01
C SER A 362 -28.56 -46.06 -28.59
N GLU A 363 -27.27 -45.99 -28.24
CA GLU A 363 -26.61 -44.72 -27.92
C GLU A 363 -26.32 -43.93 -29.21
N ILE A 364 -25.91 -44.63 -30.27
CA ILE A 364 -25.67 -44.04 -31.59
C ILE A 364 -26.97 -43.49 -32.18
N ASP A 365 -28.08 -44.22 -32.04
CA ASP A 365 -29.40 -43.81 -32.51
C ASP A 365 -29.88 -42.49 -31.89
N ASN A 366 -29.46 -42.16 -30.66
CA ASN A 366 -29.78 -40.87 -30.03
C ASN A 366 -29.20 -39.67 -30.80
N TYR A 367 -28.15 -39.89 -31.59
CA TYR A 367 -27.51 -38.87 -32.43
C TYR A 367 -28.03 -38.85 -33.87
N ILE A 368 -28.84 -39.84 -34.27
CA ILE A 368 -29.42 -39.93 -35.60
C ILE A 368 -30.84 -39.36 -35.56
N ARG A 369 -31.11 -38.35 -36.38
CA ARG A 369 -32.45 -37.76 -36.47
C ARG A 369 -33.44 -38.79 -36.99
N THR A 370 -34.61 -38.82 -36.35
CA THR A 370 -35.70 -39.70 -36.78
C THR A 370 -36.25 -39.26 -38.14
N GLU A 371 -36.85 -40.18 -38.90
CA GLU A 371 -37.44 -39.87 -40.21
C GLU A 371 -38.49 -38.74 -40.14
N ARG A 372 -39.19 -38.62 -39.01
CA ARG A 372 -40.18 -37.55 -38.79
C ARG A 372 -39.50 -36.19 -38.70
N GLU A 373 -38.38 -36.10 -37.99
CA GLU A 373 -37.57 -34.89 -37.89
C GLU A 373 -36.95 -34.52 -39.24
N VAL A 374 -36.47 -35.51 -40.00
CA VAL A 374 -35.93 -35.28 -41.35
C VAL A 374 -37.00 -34.69 -42.27
N ARG A 375 -38.21 -35.28 -42.32
CA ARG A 375 -39.32 -34.74 -43.13
C ARG A 375 -39.77 -33.34 -42.68
N ALA A 376 -39.69 -33.05 -41.39
CA ALA A 376 -39.98 -31.72 -40.87
C ALA A 376 -38.92 -30.70 -41.32
N VAL A 377 -37.64 -31.09 -41.30
CA VAL A 377 -36.53 -30.26 -41.81
C VAL A 377 -36.64 -30.06 -43.32
N GLU A 378 -36.97 -31.10 -44.09
CA GLU A 378 -37.17 -30.99 -45.55
C GLU A 378 -38.31 -30.04 -45.91
N LYS A 379 -39.48 -30.19 -45.26
CA LYS A 379 -40.61 -29.25 -45.44
C LYS A 379 -40.23 -27.81 -45.07
N PHE A 380 -39.47 -27.65 -43.99
CA PHE A 380 -38.97 -26.34 -43.58
C PHE A 380 -38.08 -25.73 -44.67
N LEU A 381 -37.16 -26.51 -45.24
CA LEU A 381 -36.26 -26.06 -46.31
C LEU A 381 -37.00 -25.79 -47.64
N GLU A 382 -38.01 -26.59 -48.00
CA GLU A 382 -38.82 -26.39 -49.21
C GLU A 382 -39.70 -25.14 -49.13
N SER A 383 -40.19 -24.80 -47.94
CA SER A 383 -40.97 -23.56 -47.72
C SER A 383 -40.16 -22.27 -47.82
N HIS A 384 -38.82 -22.38 -47.83
CA HIS A 384 -37.88 -21.26 -47.89
C HIS A 384 -37.01 -21.27 -49.16
N LYS A 385 -37.40 -22.07 -50.16
CA LYS A 385 -36.95 -21.93 -51.56
C LYS A 385 -38.03 -21.22 -52.35
#